data_AF-A0A9Q5N327-F1
#
_entry.id   AF-A0A9Q5N327-F1
#
_cell.length_a   1.000
_cell.length_b   1.000
_cell.length_c   1.000
_cell.angle_alpha   90.00
_cell.angle_beta   90.00
_cell.angle_gamma   90.00
#
_symmetry.space_group_name_H-M   'P 1'
#
loop_
_entity.id
_entity.type
_entity.pdbx_description
1 polymer ?
#
loop_
_entity_poly.entity_id
_entity_poly.type
_entity_poly.pdbx_seq_one_letter_code
_entity_poly.pdbx_strand_id
1 'polypeptide(L)'
;MSSTTQTVLNSQNPPPYSPPLSLAAAESNFGFPSGYFVIRSLATGRVLDVEHDSLDDGAEIILWPEKESLLVDGLRKPEADNQVFFVDMSGALCSRLSGHAVDIEDGKLVQRHRRPVSYPYPNAFSHPLPQFWYSATSKQIFVRHQCDPSFPDPSVSSNAWRQRSYILSSVPMRKPRSFLENASDALNSVFTNPLTSIFGATSQATVREVHDSDIDLREHEVLEEDRGEGEEADDSPEPLRKVAVVALPDQEEILTLATFTLDDAGAHLKSPKLVILYDTYRTR
;
A
#
# COMPACT_ATOMS: atom_id res chain seq x y z
N MET A 1 48.99 19.54 36.45
CA MET A 1 48.22 20.54 35.68
C MET A 1 47.45 19.76 34.63
N SER A 2 46.17 19.56 34.88
CA SER A 2 45.30 18.65 34.13
C SER A 2 44.84 19.30 32.83
N SER A 3 45.02 18.61 31.71
CA SER A 3 44.49 19.01 30.40
C SER A 3 43.02 18.61 30.31
N THR A 4 42.14 19.60 30.31
CA THR A 4 40.71 19.45 30.06
C THR A 4 40.46 19.37 28.55
N THR A 5 40.09 18.20 28.07
CA THR A 5 39.57 18.01 26.70
C THR A 5 38.15 18.58 26.65
N GLN A 6 37.99 19.69 25.95
CA GLN A 6 36.70 20.36 25.75
C GLN A 6 35.96 19.65 24.61
N THR A 7 35.01 18.78 24.96
CA THR A 7 34.11 18.12 24.01
C THR A 7 33.20 19.18 23.37
N VAL A 8 33.45 19.49 22.10
CA VAL A 8 32.62 20.37 21.29
C VAL A 8 31.25 19.70 21.14
N LEU A 9 30.25 20.21 21.84
CA LEU A 9 28.84 19.96 21.56
C LEU A 9 28.55 20.52 20.16
N ASN A 10 28.65 19.64 19.17
CA ASN A 10 28.29 19.95 17.80
C ASN A 10 26.79 20.28 17.81
N SER A 11 26.45 21.55 17.64
CA SER A 11 25.08 22.01 17.39
C SER A 11 24.66 21.44 16.04
N GLN A 12 24.18 20.20 16.05
CA GLN A 12 23.57 19.55 14.89
C GLN A 12 22.23 20.23 14.64
N ASN A 13 22.29 21.38 13.98
CA ASN A 13 21.16 21.87 13.23
C ASN A 13 20.69 20.71 12.34
N PRO A 14 19.38 20.48 12.22
CA PRO A 14 18.88 19.46 11.32
C PRO A 14 19.48 19.69 9.92
N PRO A 15 19.81 18.61 9.17
CA PRO A 15 20.28 18.76 7.80
C PRO A 15 19.32 19.66 7.03
N PRO A 16 19.79 20.50 6.10
CA PRO A 16 18.89 21.30 5.29
C PRO A 16 17.96 20.33 4.55
N TYR A 17 16.70 20.28 5.00
CA TYR A 17 15.67 19.51 4.33
C TYR A 17 15.56 19.98 2.89
N SER A 18 15.05 19.10 2.04
CA SER A 18 14.74 19.44 0.66
C SER A 18 14.10 20.83 0.63
N PRO A 19 14.59 21.77 -0.20
CA PRO A 19 13.96 23.07 -0.28
C PRO A 19 12.46 22.87 -0.53
N PRO A 20 11.58 23.70 0.08
CA PRO A 20 10.17 23.64 -0.24
C PRO A 20 10.03 23.64 -1.76
N LEU A 21 9.12 22.82 -2.28
CA LEU A 21 8.84 22.76 -3.72
C LEU A 21 8.68 24.17 -4.26
N SER A 22 9.06 24.38 -5.54
CA SER A 22 8.94 25.67 -6.22
C SER A 22 7.59 26.33 -5.89
N LEU A 23 7.54 27.65 -5.75
CA LEU A 23 6.32 28.40 -5.40
C LEU A 23 5.07 27.93 -6.19
N ALA A 24 5.24 27.58 -7.46
CA ALA A 24 4.21 27.01 -8.34
C ALA A 24 3.51 25.75 -7.80
N ALA A 25 4.23 24.90 -7.06
CA ALA A 25 3.71 23.67 -6.48
C ALA A 25 2.82 23.95 -5.25
N ALA A 26 3.24 24.87 -4.39
CA ALA A 26 2.44 25.37 -3.27
C ALA A 26 1.24 26.20 -3.76
N GLU A 27 1.41 27.00 -4.83
CA GLU A 27 0.33 27.74 -5.49
C GLU A 27 -0.75 26.82 -6.08
N SER A 28 -0.38 25.59 -6.45
CA SER A 28 -1.32 24.57 -6.95
C SER A 28 -1.88 23.62 -5.88
N ASN A 29 -1.67 23.91 -4.59
CA ASN A 29 -2.07 23.03 -3.46
C ASN A 29 -1.61 21.58 -3.65
N PHE A 30 -0.37 21.39 -4.12
CA PHE A 30 0.23 20.08 -4.42
C PHE A 30 -0.60 19.24 -5.42
N GLY A 31 -1.33 19.91 -6.31
CA GLY A 31 -2.24 19.31 -7.28
C GLY A 31 -3.61 18.91 -6.70
N PHE A 32 -3.80 18.95 -5.38
CA PHE A 32 -5.08 18.63 -4.74
C PHE A 32 -6.09 19.80 -4.85
N PRO A 33 -7.39 19.50 -4.82
CA PRO A 33 -8.41 20.52 -4.63
C PRO A 33 -8.15 21.41 -3.42
N SER A 34 -8.48 22.70 -3.53
CA SER A 34 -8.49 23.60 -2.38
C SER A 34 -9.55 23.19 -1.36
N GLY A 35 -9.24 23.33 -0.08
CA GLY A 35 -10.17 23.03 1.01
C GLY A 35 -10.22 21.54 1.35
N TYR A 36 -11.35 21.10 1.86
CA TYR A 36 -11.60 19.71 2.18
C TYR A 36 -11.90 18.90 0.90
N PHE A 37 -11.59 17.61 0.91
CA PHE A 37 -11.87 16.67 -0.19
C PHE A 37 -11.96 15.23 0.35
N VAL A 38 -12.56 14.35 -0.44
CA VAL A 38 -12.56 12.89 -0.20
C VAL A 38 -11.65 12.23 -1.22
N ILE A 39 -10.86 11.24 -0.78
CA ILE A 39 -10.00 10.44 -1.66
C ILE A 39 -10.70 9.11 -1.93
N ARG A 40 -11.13 8.88 -3.18
CA ARG A 40 -11.75 7.62 -3.59
C ARG A 40 -10.77 6.76 -4.37
N SER A 41 -10.78 5.45 -4.14
CA SER A 41 -10.13 4.47 -4.99
C SER A 41 -11.00 4.15 -6.21
N LEU A 42 -10.48 4.30 -7.44
CA LEU A 42 -11.20 3.79 -8.63
C LEU A 42 -11.33 2.28 -8.65
N ALA A 43 -10.35 1.54 -8.10
CA ALA A 43 -10.35 0.09 -8.18
C ALA A 43 -11.51 -0.52 -7.40
N THR A 44 -11.87 0.09 -6.26
CA THR A 44 -12.84 -0.47 -5.32
C THR A 44 -14.06 0.41 -5.09
N GLY A 45 -14.04 1.66 -5.53
CA GLY A 45 -15.07 2.67 -5.22
C GLY A 45 -15.09 3.14 -3.77
N ARG A 46 -14.28 2.52 -2.89
CA ARG A 46 -14.12 2.85 -1.47
C ARG A 46 -13.34 4.16 -1.29
N VAL A 47 -13.52 4.80 -0.15
CA VAL A 47 -12.88 6.09 0.18
C VAL A 47 -11.88 5.92 1.31
N LEU A 48 -10.88 6.80 1.34
CA LEU A 48 -9.93 6.88 2.43
C LEU A 48 -10.66 7.24 3.73
N ASP A 49 -10.29 6.58 4.83
CA ASP A 49 -11.03 6.61 6.10
C ASP A 49 -10.05 6.43 7.27
N VAL A 50 -10.15 7.27 8.31
CA VAL A 50 -9.43 7.05 9.57
C VAL A 50 -10.15 5.96 10.35
N GLU A 51 -9.45 4.85 10.59
CA GLU A 51 -10.05 3.65 11.17
C GLU A 51 -10.70 3.93 12.52
N HIS A 52 -11.95 3.46 12.70
CA HIS A 52 -12.76 3.61 13.90
C HIS A 52 -12.95 5.07 14.38
N ASP A 53 -12.85 6.06 13.48
CA ASP A 53 -12.93 7.48 13.83
C ASP A 53 -11.88 7.89 14.90
N SER A 54 -10.76 7.16 14.96
CA SER A 54 -9.75 7.32 16.01
C SER A 54 -9.02 8.67 15.92
N LEU A 55 -8.76 9.25 17.10
CA LEU A 55 -7.99 10.50 17.24
C LEU A 55 -6.54 10.24 17.66
N ASP A 56 -6.17 8.99 17.90
CA ASP A 56 -4.88 8.63 18.46
C ASP A 56 -3.75 8.63 17.41
N ASP A 57 -2.51 8.79 17.88
CA ASP A 57 -1.33 8.54 17.05
C ASP A 57 -1.24 7.06 16.67
N GLY A 58 -0.86 6.79 15.43
CA GLY A 58 -0.73 5.42 14.91
C GLY A 58 -2.05 4.83 14.41
N ALA A 59 -3.17 5.55 14.50
CA ALA A 59 -4.43 5.12 13.91
C ALA A 59 -4.26 4.92 12.40
N GLU A 60 -4.58 3.73 11.90
CA GLU A 60 -4.37 3.37 10.49
C GLU A 60 -5.36 4.12 9.59
N ILE A 61 -4.88 4.54 8.42
CA ILE A 61 -5.72 5.07 7.36
C ILE A 61 -6.00 3.95 6.37
N ILE A 62 -7.27 3.63 6.20
CA ILE A 62 -7.76 2.50 5.41
C ILE A 62 -8.62 2.98 4.24
N LEU A 63 -9.08 2.05 3.40
CA LEU A 63 -10.23 2.28 2.53
C LEU A 63 -11.47 1.64 3.13
N TRP A 64 -12.56 2.39 3.16
CA TRP A 64 -13.85 1.99 3.69
C TRP A 64 -14.98 2.40 2.74
N PRO A 65 -16.16 1.72 2.77
CA PRO A 65 -17.34 2.22 2.08
C PRO A 65 -17.66 3.66 2.47
N GLU A 66 -18.07 4.45 1.48
CA GLU A 66 -18.43 5.86 1.69
C GLU A 66 -19.63 5.96 2.65
N LYS A 67 -19.44 6.68 3.76
CA LYS A 67 -20.48 6.94 4.77
C LYS A 67 -21.51 7.95 4.27
N GLU A 68 -21.08 8.90 3.44
CA GLU A 68 -21.93 9.98 2.94
C GLU A 68 -21.46 10.57 1.60
N SER A 69 -22.42 10.80 0.69
CA SER A 69 -22.18 11.33 -0.65
C SER A 69 -22.38 12.85 -0.81
N LEU A 70 -22.86 13.56 0.22
CA LEU A 70 -23.15 15.00 0.15
C LEU A 70 -21.87 15.82 0.20
N LEU A 71 -21.48 16.51 -0.86
CA LEU A 71 -20.21 17.25 -0.90
C LEU A 71 -20.33 18.71 -0.44
N VAL A 72 -21.45 19.04 0.20
CA VAL A 72 -21.72 20.38 0.72
C VAL A 72 -21.44 20.37 2.20
N ASP A 73 -20.42 21.14 2.60
CA ASP A 73 -19.87 21.15 3.95
C ASP A 73 -20.93 21.28 5.06
N GLY A 74 -21.78 22.32 4.97
CA GLY A 74 -22.81 22.58 5.97
C GLY A 74 -24.00 21.60 5.96
N LEU A 75 -24.03 20.63 5.05
CA LEU A 75 -25.08 19.62 4.95
C LEU A 75 -24.57 18.20 5.21
N ARG A 76 -23.26 18.03 5.43
CA ARG A 76 -22.70 16.72 5.78
C ARG A 76 -23.02 16.33 7.21
N LYS A 77 -23.13 15.03 7.39
CA LYS A 77 -23.18 14.34 8.68
C LYS A 77 -21.80 14.38 9.32
N PRO A 78 -21.64 14.94 10.54
CA PRO A 78 -20.36 14.98 11.23
C PRO A 78 -19.73 13.59 11.42
N GLU A 79 -20.52 12.53 11.44
CA GLU A 79 -20.07 11.14 11.58
C GLU A 79 -19.29 10.62 10.36
N ALA A 80 -19.28 11.36 9.25
CA ALA A 80 -18.51 11.06 8.04
C ALA A 80 -17.21 11.89 7.92
N ASP A 81 -16.88 12.73 8.90
CA ASP A 81 -15.71 13.61 8.84
C ASP A 81 -14.37 12.86 8.88
N ASN A 82 -14.35 11.60 9.34
CA ASN A 82 -13.17 10.73 9.27
C ASN A 82 -12.80 10.28 7.84
N GLN A 83 -13.68 10.54 6.86
CA GLN A 83 -13.44 10.26 5.43
C GLN A 83 -13.03 11.51 4.64
N VAL A 84 -12.86 12.63 5.34
CA VAL A 84 -12.60 13.93 4.74
C VAL A 84 -11.19 14.39 5.10
N PHE A 85 -10.46 14.85 4.09
CA PHE A 85 -9.05 15.22 4.21
C PHE A 85 -8.81 16.61 3.60
N PHE A 86 -7.66 17.19 3.92
CA PHE A 86 -7.13 18.39 3.27
C PHE A 86 -5.61 18.30 3.16
N VAL A 87 -5.00 19.12 2.32
CA VAL A 87 -3.53 19.28 2.30
C VAL A 87 -3.19 20.62 2.95
N ASP A 88 -2.21 20.61 3.85
CA ASP A 88 -1.74 21.84 4.48
C ASP A 88 -0.61 22.53 3.67
N MET A 89 -0.17 23.70 4.13
CA MET A 89 0.88 24.48 3.46
C MET A 89 2.22 23.75 3.34
N SER A 90 2.46 22.71 4.15
CA SER A 90 3.68 21.91 4.07
C SER A 90 3.59 20.78 3.05
N GLY A 91 2.40 20.51 2.51
CA GLY A 91 2.13 19.38 1.63
C GLY A 91 1.76 18.09 2.37
N ALA A 92 1.55 18.15 3.68
CA ALA A 92 1.09 17.00 4.43
C ALA A 92 -0.43 16.83 4.23
N LEU A 93 -0.86 15.58 4.03
CA LEU A 93 -2.28 15.22 4.03
C LEU A 93 -2.76 15.20 5.49
N CYS A 94 -3.93 15.77 5.75
CA CYS A 94 -4.46 15.92 7.11
C CYS A 94 -5.92 15.46 7.18
N SER A 95 -6.28 14.79 8.27
CA SER A 95 -7.66 14.41 8.57
C SER A 95 -8.46 15.64 9.00
N ARG A 96 -9.68 15.79 8.48
CA ARG A 96 -10.61 16.83 8.92
C ARG A 96 -11.07 16.60 10.35
N LEU A 97 -11.41 15.36 10.71
CA LEU A 97 -11.99 15.02 12.01
C LEU A 97 -11.07 15.42 13.17
N SER A 98 -9.79 15.10 13.06
CA SER A 98 -8.80 15.31 14.13
C SER A 98 -7.91 16.55 13.90
N GLY A 99 -7.79 17.00 12.65
CA GLY A 99 -6.78 17.98 12.24
C GLY A 99 -5.35 17.44 12.24
N HIS A 100 -5.16 16.14 12.46
CA HIS A 100 -3.85 15.50 12.50
C HIS A 100 -3.34 15.15 11.10
N ALA A 101 -2.02 15.14 10.97
CA ALA A 101 -1.38 14.83 9.70
C ALA A 101 -1.30 13.32 9.49
N VAL A 102 -1.23 12.90 8.24
CA VAL A 102 -0.97 11.53 7.83
C VAL A 102 0.53 11.37 7.66
N ASP A 103 1.04 10.33 8.31
CA ASP A 103 2.42 9.91 8.26
C ASP A 103 2.52 8.48 7.72
N ILE A 104 3.74 7.97 7.52
CA ILE A 104 3.98 6.65 6.96
C ILE A 104 4.88 5.84 7.87
N GLU A 105 4.37 4.71 8.34
CA GLU A 105 5.08 3.75 9.19
C GLU A 105 4.99 2.37 8.58
N ASP A 106 6.13 1.71 8.36
CA ASP A 106 6.22 0.38 7.76
C ASP A 106 5.41 0.25 6.44
N GLY A 107 5.40 1.33 5.65
CA GLY A 107 4.65 1.43 4.40
C GLY A 107 3.14 1.64 4.56
N LYS A 108 2.61 1.72 5.78
CA LYS A 108 1.19 2.01 6.07
C LYS A 108 0.98 3.49 6.33
N LEU A 109 -0.24 3.97 6.08
CA LEU A 109 -0.61 5.33 6.43
C LEU A 109 -1.13 5.35 7.86
N VAL A 110 -0.63 6.27 8.66
CA VAL A 110 -1.02 6.42 10.05
C VAL A 110 -1.28 7.87 10.39
N GLN A 111 -2.21 8.12 11.31
CA GLN A 111 -2.45 9.45 11.84
C GLN A 111 -1.37 9.84 12.84
N ARG A 112 -0.93 11.10 12.79
CA ARG A 112 0.09 11.65 13.70
C ARG A 112 -0.14 13.10 14.09
N HIS A 113 -0.04 13.35 15.39
CA HIS A 113 -0.01 14.67 15.99
C HIS A 113 1.25 15.43 15.58
N ARG A 114 1.09 16.71 15.24
CA ARG A 114 2.22 17.63 15.07
C ARG A 114 2.77 17.99 16.44
N ARG A 115 4.00 17.54 16.73
CA ARG A 115 4.70 17.78 18.00
C ARG A 115 5.90 18.71 17.81
N PRO A 116 6.32 19.45 18.84
CA PRO A 116 7.60 20.15 18.82
C PRO A 116 8.76 19.21 18.52
N VAL A 117 9.83 19.77 17.94
CA VAL A 117 11.07 19.03 17.67
C VAL A 117 11.67 18.53 18.98
N SER A 118 11.86 17.22 19.10
CA SER A 118 12.55 16.59 20.23
C SER A 118 13.86 15.94 19.77
N TYR A 119 14.88 15.99 20.64
CA TYR A 119 16.20 15.39 20.36
C TYR A 119 16.37 14.05 21.09
N PRO A 120 17.06 13.05 20.51
CA PRO A 120 17.72 13.08 19.20
C PRO A 120 16.70 13.21 18.05
N TYR A 121 17.07 13.96 17.01
CA TYR A 121 16.21 14.23 15.86
C TYR A 121 16.89 13.71 14.58
N PRO A 122 16.19 13.01 13.69
CA PRO A 122 14.80 12.53 13.81
C PRO A 122 14.62 11.43 14.89
N ASN A 123 13.38 11.23 15.36
CA ASN A 123 12.95 10.11 16.21
C ASN A 123 11.51 9.65 15.86
N ALA A 124 11.07 8.54 16.43
CA ALA A 124 9.75 7.92 16.14
C ALA A 124 8.56 8.86 16.40
N PHE A 125 8.72 9.90 17.22
CA PHE A 125 7.68 10.87 17.55
C PHE A 125 7.92 12.25 16.91
N SER A 126 9.13 12.51 16.43
CA SER A 126 9.53 13.82 15.93
C SER A 126 10.45 13.65 14.73
N HIS A 127 9.83 13.71 13.56
CA HIS A 127 10.50 13.70 12.27
C HIS A 127 9.69 14.51 11.25
N PRO A 128 10.28 14.87 10.11
CA PRO A 128 9.56 15.57 9.06
C PRO A 128 8.48 14.67 8.45
N LEU A 129 7.25 15.19 8.36
CA LEU A 129 6.13 14.49 7.75
C LEU A 129 6.32 14.32 6.23
N PRO A 130 5.76 13.26 5.64
CA PRO A 130 5.76 13.06 4.20
C PRO A 130 4.93 14.12 3.50
N GLN A 131 5.32 14.43 2.27
CA GLN A 131 4.56 15.29 1.38
C GLN A 131 3.77 14.46 0.38
N PHE A 132 2.52 14.84 0.15
CA PHE A 132 1.63 14.21 -0.80
C PHE A 132 1.42 15.11 -2.01
N TRP A 133 1.38 14.51 -3.19
CA TRP A 133 1.11 15.22 -4.43
C TRP A 133 0.08 14.46 -5.28
N TYR A 134 -0.90 15.17 -5.83
CA TYR A 134 -1.86 14.58 -6.76
C TYR A 134 -1.57 15.00 -8.20
N SER A 135 -1.50 14.02 -9.10
CA SER A 135 -1.47 14.27 -10.53
C SER A 135 -2.87 14.12 -11.12
N ALA A 136 -3.49 15.22 -11.55
CA ALA A 136 -4.79 15.16 -12.22
C ALA A 136 -4.78 14.38 -13.55
N THR A 137 -3.60 14.22 -14.16
CA THR A 137 -3.40 13.52 -15.43
C THR A 137 -3.30 12.00 -15.25
N SER A 138 -2.39 11.53 -14.40
CA SER A 138 -2.26 10.10 -14.10
C SER A 138 -3.27 9.62 -13.06
N LYS A 139 -3.93 10.58 -12.41
CA LYS A 139 -4.90 10.39 -11.33
C LYS A 139 -4.32 9.68 -10.10
N GLN A 140 -3.00 9.68 -9.93
CA GLN A 140 -2.28 9.03 -8.85
C GLN A 140 -1.88 10.01 -7.74
N ILE A 141 -1.72 9.49 -6.52
CA ILE A 141 -1.11 10.20 -5.40
C ILE A 141 0.34 9.72 -5.28
N PHE A 142 1.26 10.67 -5.38
CA PHE A 142 2.67 10.48 -5.12
C PHE A 142 2.99 10.90 -3.69
N VAL A 143 3.97 10.21 -3.11
CA VAL A 143 4.46 10.45 -1.78
C VAL A 143 5.94 10.78 -1.87
N ARG A 144 6.35 11.83 -1.14
CA ARG A 144 7.75 12.19 -0.96
C ARG A 144 8.11 12.14 0.51
N HIS A 145 8.95 11.18 0.87
CA HIS A 145 9.53 11.12 2.20
C HIS A 145 10.51 12.29 2.41
N GLN A 146 10.49 12.87 3.61
CA GLN A 146 11.39 13.95 4.02
C GLN A 146 12.49 13.45 4.97
N CYS A 147 12.28 12.29 5.58
CA CYS A 147 13.28 11.49 6.29
C CYS A 147 13.35 10.08 5.72
N ASP A 148 14.37 9.32 6.12
CA ASP A 148 14.50 7.92 5.72
C ASP A 148 13.28 7.11 6.18
N PRO A 149 12.53 6.46 5.27
CA PRO A 149 11.37 5.66 5.64
C PRO A 149 11.72 4.41 6.47
N SER A 150 12.98 3.97 6.52
CA SER A 150 13.40 2.85 7.39
C SER A 150 13.76 3.28 8.81
N PHE A 151 13.67 4.59 9.11
CA PHE A 151 13.91 5.11 10.45
C PHE A 151 12.84 4.60 11.44
N PRO A 152 13.17 4.20 12.69
CA PRO A 152 14.43 4.41 13.44
C PRO A 152 15.49 3.32 13.28
N ASP A 153 15.31 2.31 12.43
CA ASP A 153 16.26 1.21 12.25
C ASP A 153 17.01 1.32 10.90
N PRO A 154 17.98 2.26 10.78
CA PRO A 154 18.80 2.38 9.59
C PRO A 154 19.90 1.30 9.63
N SER A 155 19.52 0.02 9.56
CA SER A 155 20.48 -1.08 9.39
C SER A 155 21.43 -0.84 8.20
N VAL A 156 21.01 0.00 7.24
CA VAL A 156 21.86 0.57 6.19
C VAL A 156 21.48 2.04 5.97
N SER A 157 22.29 2.99 6.42
CA SER A 157 22.12 4.41 6.08
C SER A 157 22.38 4.62 4.58
N SER A 158 21.31 4.60 3.78
CA SER A 158 21.37 4.79 2.33
C SER A 158 20.52 5.99 1.92
N ASN A 159 21.03 6.84 1.02
CA ASN A 159 20.22 7.91 0.43
C ASN A 159 19.40 7.45 -0.78
N ALA A 160 19.41 6.15 -1.12
CA ALA A 160 18.70 5.60 -2.27
C ALA A 160 17.18 5.87 -2.20
N TRP A 161 16.60 5.94 -1.00
CA TRP A 161 15.17 6.28 -0.82
C TRP A 161 14.81 7.66 -1.39
N ARG A 162 15.76 8.61 -1.47
CA ARG A 162 15.50 9.95 -2.02
C ARG A 162 15.27 9.96 -3.53
N GLN A 163 15.81 8.96 -4.24
CA GLN A 163 15.73 8.86 -5.69
C GLN A 163 14.50 8.05 -6.13
N ARG A 164 13.93 7.27 -5.23
CA ARG A 164 12.74 6.47 -5.49
C ARG A 164 11.49 7.33 -5.56
N SER A 165 10.60 6.95 -6.47
CA SER A 165 9.25 7.51 -6.53
C SER A 165 8.31 6.62 -5.73
N TYR A 166 7.50 7.20 -4.85
CA TYR A 166 6.54 6.45 -4.05
C TYR A 166 5.11 6.80 -4.47
N ILE A 167 4.25 5.79 -4.55
CA ILE A 167 2.84 5.96 -4.86
C ILE A 167 1.96 5.37 -3.76
N LEU A 168 0.79 5.97 -3.58
CA LEU A 168 -0.25 5.40 -2.74
C LEU A 168 -1.00 4.31 -3.51
N SER A 169 -1.18 3.14 -2.91
CA SER A 169 -1.86 1.99 -3.53
C SER A 169 -2.79 1.28 -2.55
N SER A 170 -3.88 0.72 -3.06
CA SER A 170 -4.77 -0.16 -2.31
C SER A 170 -4.22 -1.57 -2.30
N VAL A 171 -4.22 -2.22 -1.14
CA VAL A 171 -3.85 -3.64 -1.03
C VAL A 171 -5.10 -4.50 -1.31
N PRO A 172 -5.14 -5.26 -2.42
CA PRO A 172 -6.28 -6.12 -2.75
C PRO A 172 -6.42 -7.24 -1.73
N MET A 173 -7.66 -7.69 -1.46
CA MET A 173 -7.92 -8.81 -0.57
C MET A 173 -8.67 -9.91 -1.31
N ARG A 174 -8.10 -11.12 -1.28
CA ARG A 174 -8.75 -12.31 -1.82
C ARG A 174 -9.82 -12.83 -0.87
N LYS A 175 -10.93 -13.31 -1.43
CA LYS A 175 -11.93 -14.09 -0.71
C LYS A 175 -11.25 -15.35 -0.18
N PRO A 176 -11.32 -15.66 1.12
CA PRO A 176 -10.83 -16.93 1.63
C PRO A 176 -11.61 -18.07 0.96
N ARG A 177 -10.90 -19.03 0.37
CA ARG A 177 -11.51 -20.19 -0.28
C ARG A 177 -12.39 -20.93 0.73
N SER A 178 -13.64 -21.18 0.35
CA SER A 178 -14.55 -21.96 1.19
C SER A 178 -14.15 -23.44 1.16
N PHE A 179 -14.30 -24.16 2.28
CA PHE A 179 -14.08 -25.61 2.34
C PHE A 179 -14.89 -26.38 1.27
N LEU A 180 -16.02 -25.83 0.83
CA LEU A 180 -16.88 -26.39 -0.23
C LEU A 180 -16.28 -26.24 -1.64
N GLU A 181 -15.54 -25.14 -1.90
CA GLU A 181 -14.86 -24.90 -3.18
C GLU A 181 -13.62 -25.83 -3.32
N ASN A 182 -12.90 -26.07 -2.22
CA ASN A 182 -11.81 -27.06 -2.20
C ASN A 182 -12.31 -28.49 -2.45
N ALA A 183 -13.50 -28.84 -1.95
CA ALA A 183 -14.10 -30.15 -2.20
C ALA A 183 -14.56 -30.30 -3.66
N SER A 184 -15.03 -29.24 -4.31
CA SER A 184 -15.39 -29.29 -5.74
C SER A 184 -14.17 -29.45 -6.65
N ASP A 185 -13.03 -28.83 -6.32
CA ASP A 185 -11.79 -29.02 -7.09
C ASP A 185 -11.21 -30.44 -6.87
N ALA A 186 -11.31 -30.97 -5.65
CA ALA A 186 -10.94 -32.35 -5.35
C ALA A 186 -11.86 -33.38 -6.02
N LEU A 187 -13.15 -33.09 -6.16
CA LEU A 187 -14.08 -33.97 -6.89
C LEU A 187 -13.92 -33.84 -8.42
N ASN A 188 -13.70 -32.64 -8.94
CA ASN A 188 -13.49 -32.44 -10.38
C ASN A 188 -12.16 -33.03 -10.87
N SER A 189 -11.10 -32.99 -10.06
CA SER A 189 -9.82 -33.68 -10.35
C SER A 189 -9.94 -35.21 -10.35
N VAL A 190 -10.92 -35.77 -9.63
CA VAL A 190 -11.27 -37.20 -9.73
C VAL A 190 -12.08 -37.50 -11.00
N PHE A 191 -12.85 -36.54 -11.51
CA PHE A 191 -13.65 -36.72 -12.73
C PHE A 191 -12.89 -36.51 -14.05
N THR A 192 -11.79 -35.76 -14.06
CA THR A 192 -10.95 -35.55 -15.26
C THR A 192 -9.90 -36.64 -15.48
N ASN A 193 -9.76 -37.61 -14.55
CA ASN A 193 -9.03 -38.86 -14.77
C ASN A 193 -9.95 -40.11 -14.66
N PRO A 194 -10.88 -40.32 -15.61
CA PRO A 194 -11.89 -41.37 -15.49
C PRO A 194 -11.44 -42.70 -16.12
N LEU A 195 -10.25 -43.23 -15.80
CA LEU A 195 -9.76 -44.45 -16.47
C LEU A 195 -9.28 -45.63 -15.63
N THR A 196 -9.61 -45.76 -14.33
CA THR A 196 -9.35 -47.06 -13.65
C THR A 196 -10.31 -47.42 -12.50
N SER A 197 -11.62 -47.16 -12.56
CA SER A 197 -12.48 -47.56 -11.43
C SER A 197 -13.94 -47.92 -11.74
N ILE A 198 -14.27 -48.67 -12.80
CA ILE A 198 -15.64 -49.27 -12.85
C ILE A 198 -15.88 -50.57 -13.64
N PHE A 199 -14.95 -51.15 -14.41
CA PHE A 199 -15.20 -52.46 -15.04
C PHE A 199 -14.11 -53.50 -14.73
N GLY A 200 -14.55 -54.58 -14.07
CA GLY A 200 -13.69 -55.57 -13.46
C GLY A 200 -12.81 -56.35 -14.42
N ALA A 201 -11.56 -56.53 -13.99
CA ALA A 201 -10.80 -57.73 -14.24
C ALA A 201 -10.02 -58.04 -12.96
N THR A 202 -10.13 -59.29 -12.51
CA THR A 202 -9.41 -59.86 -11.38
C THR A 202 -7.91 -59.61 -11.49
N SER A 203 -7.34 -58.88 -10.54
CA SER A 203 -5.92 -58.96 -10.21
C SER A 203 -5.77 -58.74 -8.71
N GLN A 204 -5.48 -59.84 -8.02
CA GLN A 204 -5.05 -59.81 -6.62
C GLN A 204 -3.69 -59.13 -6.57
N ALA A 205 -3.66 -57.80 -6.46
CA ALA A 205 -2.46 -57.11 -6.01
C ALA A 205 -2.35 -57.35 -4.50
N THR A 206 -1.42 -58.21 -4.11
CA THR A 206 -1.12 -58.41 -2.69
C THR A 206 -0.42 -57.15 -2.16
N VAL A 207 -0.75 -56.74 -0.93
CA VAL A 207 -0.18 -55.57 -0.21
C VAL A 207 1.36 -55.55 -0.21
N ARG A 208 2.00 -56.68 -0.51
CA ARG A 208 3.44 -56.84 -0.58
C ARG A 208 4.08 -56.31 -1.88
N GLU A 209 3.28 -56.05 -2.91
CA GLU A 209 3.75 -55.57 -4.23
C GLU A 209 3.67 -54.05 -4.38
N VAL A 210 2.97 -53.36 -3.48
CA VAL A 210 2.90 -51.88 -3.41
C VAL A 210 4.06 -51.29 -2.57
N HIS A 211 4.89 -52.14 -1.95
CA HIS A 211 6.02 -51.71 -1.13
C HIS A 211 7.36 -51.65 -1.90
N ASP A 212 7.38 -52.11 -3.15
CA ASP A 212 8.58 -52.17 -4.01
C ASP A 212 8.42 -51.38 -5.33
N SER A 213 7.32 -50.65 -5.50
CA SER A 213 7.21 -49.69 -6.60
C SER A 213 7.88 -48.39 -6.19
N ASP A 214 9.13 -48.23 -6.65
CA ASP A 214 9.91 -46.99 -6.66
C ASP A 214 9.18 -45.94 -7.52
N ILE A 215 8.21 -45.27 -6.90
CA ILE A 215 7.55 -44.09 -7.45
C ILE A 215 8.53 -42.93 -7.19
N ASP A 216 9.56 -42.83 -8.04
CA ASP A 216 10.46 -41.68 -8.11
C ASP A 216 9.70 -40.50 -8.73
N LEU A 217 8.74 -39.96 -7.97
CA LEU A 217 8.25 -38.61 -8.18
C LEU A 217 9.40 -37.68 -7.78
N ARG A 218 10.26 -37.36 -8.75
CA ARG A 218 11.21 -36.27 -8.58
C ARG A 218 10.42 -35.05 -8.16
N GLU A 219 10.64 -34.65 -6.92
CA GLU A 219 10.06 -33.55 -6.17
C GLU A 219 10.28 -32.14 -6.80
N HIS A 220 10.57 -32.09 -8.09
CA HIS A 220 10.93 -30.90 -8.85
C HIS A 220 10.06 -30.67 -10.10
N GLU A 221 9.08 -31.53 -10.40
CA GLU A 221 8.18 -31.39 -11.55
C GLU A 221 6.73 -31.17 -11.10
N VAL A 222 6.53 -30.28 -10.12
CA VAL A 222 5.28 -29.54 -10.01
C VAL A 222 5.49 -28.25 -10.78
N LEU A 223 5.09 -28.25 -12.04
CA LEU A 223 5.05 -27.03 -12.86
C LEU A 223 4.10 -26.04 -12.18
N GLU A 224 4.65 -24.97 -11.59
CA GLU A 224 3.90 -23.79 -11.10
C GLU A 224 3.30 -22.96 -12.26
N GLU A 225 2.94 -23.61 -13.36
CA GLU A 225 2.54 -22.97 -14.62
C GLU A 225 1.04 -22.61 -14.66
N ASP A 226 0.29 -22.92 -13.59
CA ASP A 226 -1.13 -22.55 -13.44
C ASP A 226 -1.36 -21.48 -12.35
N ARG A 227 -0.36 -20.63 -12.10
CA ARG A 227 -0.50 -19.39 -11.33
C ARG A 227 -1.14 -18.30 -12.20
N GLY A 228 -2.32 -18.61 -12.73
CA GLY A 228 -3.07 -17.77 -13.66
C GLY A 228 -3.48 -16.42 -13.07
N GLU A 229 -3.80 -15.51 -13.98
CA GLU A 229 -4.23 -14.10 -13.86
C GLU A 229 -5.24 -13.72 -12.75
N GLY A 230 -5.69 -14.66 -11.92
CA GLY A 230 -6.55 -14.41 -10.75
C GLY A 230 -5.82 -13.83 -9.53
N GLU A 231 -4.52 -13.56 -9.61
CA GLU A 231 -3.68 -13.11 -8.48
C GLU A 231 -3.96 -11.70 -7.97
N GLU A 232 -4.59 -10.87 -8.78
CA GLU A 232 -4.87 -9.47 -8.47
C GLU A 232 -6.35 -9.17 -8.19
N ALA A 233 -7.22 -10.20 -8.20
CA ALA A 233 -8.64 -10.00 -7.99
C ALA A 233 -8.95 -9.65 -6.52
N ASP A 234 -9.41 -8.44 -6.28
CA ASP A 234 -9.99 -8.01 -5.01
C ASP A 234 -11.47 -8.47 -4.92
N ASP A 235 -11.67 -9.75 -4.64
CA ASP A 235 -12.98 -10.42 -4.62
C ASP A 235 -13.55 -10.65 -3.20
N SER A 236 -12.83 -10.22 -2.15
CA SER A 236 -13.29 -10.35 -0.78
C SER A 236 -14.53 -9.49 -0.49
N PRO A 237 -15.57 -10.00 0.19
CA PRO A 237 -16.74 -9.21 0.59
C PRO A 237 -16.45 -8.22 1.73
N GLU A 238 -15.27 -8.29 2.35
CA GLU A 238 -14.92 -7.44 3.48
C GLU A 238 -15.00 -5.95 3.11
N PRO A 239 -15.50 -5.07 3.99
CA PRO A 239 -15.56 -3.63 3.70
C PRO A 239 -14.18 -2.97 3.75
N LEU A 240 -13.32 -3.41 4.67
CA LEU A 240 -12.00 -2.84 4.91
C LEU A 240 -11.01 -3.20 3.81
N ARG A 241 -10.23 -2.23 3.31
CA ARG A 241 -8.98 -2.51 2.59
C ARG A 241 -7.84 -1.71 3.18
N LYS A 242 -6.67 -2.34 3.24
CA LYS A 242 -5.44 -1.66 3.64
C LYS A 242 -4.94 -0.76 2.53
N VAL A 243 -4.24 0.29 2.92
CA VAL A 243 -3.57 1.21 2.01
C VAL A 243 -2.08 1.17 2.32
N ALA A 244 -1.27 1.12 1.27
CA ALA A 244 0.17 1.06 1.38
C ALA A 244 0.84 2.06 0.46
N VAL A 245 2.01 2.51 0.88
CA VAL A 245 2.94 3.30 0.05
C VAL A 245 3.93 2.34 -0.58
N VAL A 246 3.94 2.31 -1.91
CA VAL A 246 4.76 1.41 -2.71
C VAL A 246 5.83 2.21 -3.43
N ALA A 247 7.09 1.79 -3.32
CA ALA A 247 8.18 2.33 -4.11
C ALA A 247 8.05 1.83 -5.56
N LEU A 248 8.09 2.74 -6.52
CA LEU A 248 8.21 2.41 -7.93
C LEU A 248 9.65 2.03 -8.24
N PRO A 249 9.88 0.97 -9.03
CA PRO A 249 11.20 0.66 -9.55
C PRO A 249 11.71 1.83 -10.42
N ASP A 250 13.03 2.03 -10.43
CA ASP A 250 13.65 3.06 -11.27
C ASP A 250 13.36 2.76 -12.74
N GLN A 251 13.26 3.80 -13.58
CA GLN A 251 12.91 3.65 -15.02
C GLN A 251 13.85 2.66 -15.77
N GLU A 252 15.11 2.53 -15.33
CA GLU A 252 16.07 1.56 -15.87
C GLU A 252 15.77 0.12 -15.43
N GLU A 253 15.23 -0.07 -14.22
CA GLU A 253 14.85 -1.38 -13.69
C GLU A 253 13.53 -1.86 -14.32
N ILE A 254 12.62 -0.94 -14.67
CA ILE A 254 11.43 -1.24 -15.49
C ILE A 254 11.83 -1.74 -16.88
N LEU A 255 12.86 -1.15 -17.50
CA LEU A 255 13.37 -1.61 -18.80
C LEU A 255 14.04 -2.98 -18.68
N THR A 256 14.71 -3.27 -17.56
CA THR A 256 15.38 -4.55 -17.29
C THR A 256 14.37 -5.66 -16.99
N LEU A 257 13.32 -5.36 -16.22
CA LEU A 257 12.18 -6.26 -15.98
C LEU A 257 11.35 -6.48 -17.25
N ALA A 258 11.19 -5.45 -18.09
CA ALA A 258 10.54 -5.56 -19.40
C ALA A 258 11.37 -6.37 -20.41
N THR A 259 12.70 -6.35 -20.33
CA THR A 259 13.55 -7.18 -21.21
C THR A 259 13.57 -8.65 -20.78
N PHE A 260 13.46 -8.96 -19.49
CA PHE A 260 13.32 -10.34 -19.02
C PHE A 260 11.94 -10.95 -19.29
N THR A 261 10.93 -10.13 -19.58
CA THR A 261 9.56 -10.58 -19.88
C THR A 261 9.21 -10.51 -21.36
N LEU A 262 10.16 -10.13 -22.24
CA LEU A 262 9.91 -10.04 -23.68
C LEU A 262 10.14 -11.36 -24.44
N ASP A 263 10.59 -12.42 -23.77
CA ASP A 263 10.68 -13.76 -24.34
C ASP A 263 9.42 -14.61 -24.09
N ASP A 264 8.44 -14.11 -23.34
CA ASP A 264 7.16 -14.79 -23.17
C ASP A 264 5.98 -13.81 -23.20
N ALA A 265 4.91 -14.21 -23.85
CA ALA A 265 3.90 -13.28 -24.39
C ALA A 265 3.13 -12.50 -23.29
N GLY A 266 3.13 -11.17 -23.42
CA GLY A 266 1.96 -10.35 -23.07
C GLY A 266 1.68 -10.06 -21.59
N ALA A 267 2.67 -9.85 -20.73
CA ALA A 267 2.42 -9.42 -19.35
C ALA A 267 2.24 -7.89 -19.23
N HIS A 268 0.98 -7.43 -19.16
CA HIS A 268 0.63 -6.06 -18.82
C HIS A 268 0.83 -5.87 -17.29
N LEU A 269 1.92 -5.23 -16.86
CA LEU A 269 2.15 -4.92 -15.44
C LEU A 269 1.05 -3.96 -14.92
N LYS A 270 -0.01 -4.51 -14.31
CA LYS A 270 -1.15 -3.74 -13.75
C LYS A 270 -1.04 -3.72 -12.23
N SER A 271 -0.08 -2.95 -11.71
CA SER A 271 -0.12 -2.61 -10.28
C SER A 271 -1.47 -1.97 -9.94
N PRO A 272 -2.13 -2.34 -8.82
CA PRO A 272 -3.40 -1.74 -8.43
C PRO A 272 -3.19 -0.25 -8.20
N LYS A 273 -3.69 0.55 -9.15
CA LYS A 273 -3.56 2.00 -9.13
C LYS A 273 -4.64 2.56 -8.21
N LEU A 274 -4.24 3.18 -7.10
CA LEU A 274 -5.15 4.08 -6.41
C LEU A 274 -5.33 5.29 -7.33
N VAL A 275 -6.56 5.50 -7.76
CA VAL A 275 -6.88 6.57 -8.68
C VAL A 275 -7.96 7.44 -8.06
N ILE A 276 -7.69 8.74 -7.89
CA ILE A 276 -8.63 9.67 -7.25
C ILE A 276 -9.74 10.07 -8.23
N LEU A 277 -10.99 9.80 -7.86
CA LEU A 277 -12.13 10.64 -8.26
C LEU A 277 -12.30 11.72 -7.20
N TYR A 278 -11.97 12.96 -7.55
CA TYR A 278 -12.23 14.12 -6.70
C TYR A 278 -13.62 14.67 -7.03
N ASP A 279 -14.27 15.23 -6.03
CA ASP A 279 -15.28 16.26 -6.21
C ASP A 279 -14.96 17.39 -5.22
N THR A 280 -14.87 18.61 -5.74
CA THR A 280 -14.42 19.79 -4.99
C THR A 280 -15.59 20.41 -4.26
N TYR A 281 -15.46 20.67 -2.96
CA TYR A 281 -16.47 21.35 -2.17
C TYR A 281 -16.73 22.74 -2.74
N ARG A 282 -17.98 23.05 -3.09
CA ARG A 282 -18.41 24.43 -3.32
C ARG A 282 -18.86 25.02 -1.99
N THR A 283 -18.04 25.86 -1.39
CA THR A 283 -18.54 26.83 -0.41
C THR A 283 -19.48 27.80 -1.14
N ARG A 284 -20.74 27.88 -0.70
CA ARG A 284 -21.68 28.90 -1.20
C ARG A 284 -21.25 30.29 -0.77
#